data_AF-A0A914MPU4-F1
#
_entry.id   AF-A0A914MPU4-F1
#
_cell.length_a   1.000
_cell.length_b   1.000
_cell.length_c   1.000
_cell.angle_alpha   90.00
_cell.angle_beta   90.00
_cell.angle_gamma   90.00
#
_symmetry.space_group_name_H-M   'P 1'
#
loop_
_entity.id
_entity.type
_entity.pdbx_description
1 polymer ?
#
loop_
_entity_poly.entity_id
_entity_poly.type
_entity_poly.pdbx_seq_one_letter_code
_entity_poly.pdbx_strand_id
1 'polypeptide(L)'
;MRFVVHILLDNLVNIDALRNVYTDLLYEYAPRPNCDNITDCGSKYLFCDRSHGRPECVAKIKIGGNCTGFEKEDICMYGYCKNGTCLAKENLTTKSQIKLTTIK
;
A
#
# COMPACT_ATOMS: atom_id res chain seq x y z
N MET A 1 -34.25 -11.24 28.06
CA MET A 1 -34.42 -9.78 27.92
C MET A 1 -34.25 -9.45 26.44
N ARG A 2 -35.34 -9.01 25.81
CA ARG A 2 -35.44 -8.70 24.38
C ARG A 2 -34.81 -7.33 24.13
N PHE A 3 -33.67 -7.28 23.44
CA PHE A 3 -33.26 -6.06 22.76
C PHE A 3 -33.89 -6.09 21.37
N VAL A 4 -34.99 -5.36 21.22
CA VAL A 4 -35.65 -5.13 19.95
C VAL A 4 -34.70 -4.26 19.13
N VAL A 5 -34.01 -4.84 18.15
CA VAL A 5 -33.33 -4.09 17.08
C VAL A 5 -34.42 -3.49 16.20
N HIS A 6 -35.00 -2.39 16.67
CA HIS A 6 -35.85 -1.51 15.88
C HIS A 6 -35.01 -0.31 15.43
N ILE A 7 -33.89 -0.58 14.76
CA ILE A 7 -33.20 0.45 14.02
C ILE A 7 -33.85 0.49 12.64
N LEU A 8 -34.64 1.55 12.47
CA LEU A 8 -35.35 1.97 11.27
C LEU A 8 -34.39 2.08 10.07
N LEU A 9 -34.15 0.98 9.37
CA LEU A 9 -33.46 0.94 8.07
C LEU A 9 -34.45 0.87 6.89
N ASP A 10 -35.75 0.94 7.15
CA ASP A 10 -36.80 0.72 6.14
C ASP A 10 -37.08 1.93 5.23
N ASN A 11 -36.32 3.03 5.35
CA ASN A 11 -36.57 4.23 4.54
C ASN A 11 -35.32 5.08 4.25
N LEU A 12 -34.18 4.45 4.02
CA LEU A 12 -33.05 5.14 3.37
C LEU A 12 -33.29 5.12 1.87
N VAL A 13 -33.71 6.24 1.29
CA VAL A 13 -33.74 6.42 -0.16
C VAL A 13 -32.38 6.92 -0.63
N ASN A 14 -32.00 6.60 -1.88
CA ASN A 14 -30.68 6.95 -2.43
C ASN A 14 -30.34 8.46 -2.36
N ILE A 15 -31.33 9.33 -2.17
CA ILE A 15 -31.16 10.78 -1.95
C ILE A 15 -30.60 11.12 -0.55
N ASP A 16 -30.80 10.26 0.45
CA ASP A 16 -30.25 10.41 1.81
C ASP A 16 -28.76 10.02 1.89
N ALA A 17 -28.16 9.59 0.77
CA ALA A 17 -26.78 9.11 0.63
C ALA A 17 -25.70 10.18 0.87
N LEU A 18 -26.07 11.39 1.30
CA LEU A 18 -25.15 12.39 1.85
C LEU A 18 -24.91 12.22 3.35
N ARG A 19 -25.63 11.31 4.03
CA ARG A 19 -25.43 11.03 5.44
C ARG A 19 -24.52 9.81 5.63
N ASN A 20 -23.51 9.96 6.48
CA ASN A 20 -22.56 8.89 6.84
C ASN A 20 -23.22 7.59 7.36
N VAL A 21 -24.49 7.69 7.80
CA VAL A 21 -25.31 6.55 8.24
C VAL A 21 -25.43 5.45 7.19
N TYR A 22 -25.49 5.79 5.90
CA TYR A 22 -25.55 4.79 4.83
C TYR A 22 -24.26 3.97 4.73
N THR A 23 -23.09 4.62 4.84
CA THR A 23 -21.80 3.94 4.81
C THR A 23 -21.56 3.11 6.07
N ASP A 24 -22.00 3.60 7.22
CA ASP A 24 -21.77 2.95 8.52
C ASP A 24 -22.64 1.70 8.74
N LEU A 25 -23.81 1.61 8.08
CA LEU A 25 -24.75 0.48 8.24
C LEU A 25 -24.72 -0.52 7.08
N LEU A 26 -24.24 -0.13 5.90
CA LEU A 26 -24.23 -1.00 4.71
C LEU A 26 -22.86 -1.63 4.43
N TYR A 27 -21.76 -1.01 4.89
CA TYR A 27 -20.41 -1.51 4.64
C TYR A 27 -19.71 -1.90 5.94
N GLU A 28 -19.10 -3.07 5.95
CA GLU A 28 -18.15 -3.48 6.99
C GLU A 28 -16.73 -3.31 6.45
N TYR A 29 -15.89 -2.58 7.20
CA TYR A 29 -14.48 -2.45 6.85
C TYR A 29 -13.73 -3.73 7.23
N ALA A 30 -13.02 -4.32 6.27
CA ALA A 30 -12.06 -5.37 6.59
C ALA A 30 -10.99 -4.82 7.57
N PRO A 31 -10.54 -5.62 8.54
CA PRO A 31 -9.46 -5.22 9.42
C PRO A 31 -8.23 -4.84 8.58
N ARG A 32 -7.54 -3.76 8.95
CA ARG A 32 -6.27 -3.41 8.31
C ARG A 32 -5.33 -4.62 8.40
N PRO A 33 -4.62 -4.98 7.32
CA PRO A 33 -3.59 -6.00 7.41
C PRO A 33 -2.50 -5.55 8.38
N ASN A 34 -2.13 -6.44 9.30
CA ASN A 34 -0.98 -6.26 10.18
C ASN A 34 0.23 -6.98 9.57
N CYS A 35 1.41 -6.42 9.77
CA CYS A 35 2.68 -7.06 9.46
C CYS A 35 3.51 -7.20 10.73
N ASP A 36 4.42 -8.17 10.72
CA ASP A 36 5.42 -8.37 11.78
C ASP A 36 6.83 -8.40 11.16
N ASN A 37 7.85 -8.71 11.95
CA ASN A 37 9.21 -8.87 11.45
C ASN A 37 9.36 -10.02 10.44
N ILE A 38 8.44 -11.01 10.49
CA ILE A 38 8.47 -12.24 9.70
C ILE A 38 7.46 -12.19 8.54
N THR A 39 6.34 -11.49 8.71
CA THR A 39 5.22 -11.47 7.76
C THR A 39 5.09 -10.12 7.07
N ASP A 40 4.95 -10.16 5.75
CA ASP A 40 4.63 -8.97 4.94
C ASP A 40 3.11 -8.77 4.81
N CYS A 41 2.71 -7.58 4.38
CA CYS A 41 1.33 -7.14 4.21
C CYS A 41 0.52 -7.88 3.13
N GLY A 42 1.09 -8.92 2.50
CA GLY A 42 0.42 -9.76 1.50
C GLY A 42 0.06 -9.08 0.18
N SER A 43 0.45 -7.82 -0.02
CA SER A 43 0.12 -7.02 -1.20
C SER A 43 1.37 -6.37 -1.78
N LYS A 44 1.51 -6.42 -3.11
CA LYS A 44 2.61 -5.74 -3.84
C LYS A 44 2.59 -4.21 -3.73
N TYR A 45 1.47 -3.64 -3.30
CA TYR A 45 1.27 -2.20 -3.15
C TYR A 45 1.48 -1.71 -1.72
N LEU A 46 1.66 -2.63 -0.77
CA LEU A 46 1.89 -2.31 0.63
C LEU A 46 3.33 -2.67 1.00
N PHE A 47 3.91 -1.92 1.94
CA PHE A 47 5.14 -2.29 2.63
C PHE A 47 4.90 -2.23 4.14
N CYS A 48 5.71 -2.98 4.87
CA CYS A 48 5.65 -2.97 6.33
C CYS A 48 6.59 -1.88 6.85
N ASP A 49 6.04 -0.78 7.37
CA ASP A 49 6.83 0.24 8.07
C ASP A 49 7.20 -0.30 9.45
N ARG A 50 8.49 -0.51 9.67
CA ARG A 50 9.07 -0.96 10.95
C ARG A 50 9.90 0.14 11.60
N SER A 51 10.04 1.28 10.96
CA SER A 51 10.90 2.38 11.37
C SER A 51 10.25 3.28 12.44
N HIS A 52 8.92 3.36 12.47
CA HIS A 52 8.18 4.29 13.35
C HIS A 52 7.53 3.63 14.58
N GLY A 53 7.94 2.40 14.94
CA GLY A 53 7.51 1.73 16.17
C GLY A 53 6.75 0.43 15.92
N ARG A 54 5.43 0.43 16.13
CA ARG A 54 4.60 -0.75 15.87
C ARG A 54 4.55 -1.01 14.37
N PRO A 55 4.77 -2.25 13.91
CA PRO A 55 4.79 -2.55 12.49
C PRO A 55 3.40 -2.32 11.90
N GLU A 56 3.31 -1.41 10.93
CA GLU A 56 2.08 -1.08 10.23
C GLU A 56 2.23 -1.27 8.72
N CYS A 57 1.18 -1.81 8.10
CA CYS A 57 1.10 -1.89 6.66
C CYS A 57 0.70 -0.55 6.06
N VAL A 58 1.60 0.01 5.26
CA VAL A 58 1.44 1.32 4.62
C VAL A 58 1.64 1.20 3.11
N ALA A 59 1.08 2.16 2.37
CA ALA A 59 1.15 2.13 0.91
C ALA A 59 2.56 2.46 0.39
N LYS A 60 3.00 1.71 -0.62
CA LYS A 60 4.24 2.01 -1.35
C LYS A 60 4.13 3.31 -2.14
N ILE A 61 5.26 3.96 -2.29
CA ILE A 61 5.38 5.26 -2.97
C ILE A 61 5.61 5.05 -4.46
N LYS A 62 4.90 5.82 -5.28
CA LYS A 62 5.07 5.80 -6.73
C LYS A 62 6.47 6.31 -7.12
N ILE A 63 6.97 5.92 -8.30
CA ILE A 63 8.19 6.49 -8.89
C ILE A 63 8.11 8.02 -8.96
N GLY A 64 9.17 8.70 -8.52
CA GLY A 64 9.26 10.15 -8.37
C GLY A 64 8.69 10.70 -7.06
N GLY A 65 8.15 9.85 -6.18
CA GLY A 65 7.68 10.25 -4.86
C GLY A 65 8.82 10.36 -3.84
N ASN A 66 8.52 11.05 -2.72
CA ASN A 66 9.48 11.29 -1.64
C ASN A 66 9.57 10.07 -0.70
N CYS A 67 10.76 9.49 -0.55
CA CYS A 67 11.05 8.37 0.33
C CYS A 67 12.06 8.70 1.46
N THR A 68 12.24 9.99 1.79
CA THR A 68 13.12 10.42 2.90
C THR A 68 12.75 9.73 4.20
N GLY A 69 13.74 9.17 4.89
CA GLY A 69 13.56 8.41 6.14
C GLY A 69 13.40 6.90 5.96
N PHE A 70 13.08 6.44 4.74
CA PHE A 70 12.85 5.03 4.41
C PHE A 70 13.87 4.47 3.41
N GLU A 71 15.07 5.05 3.37
CA GLU A 71 16.07 4.72 2.34
C GLU A 71 16.56 3.26 2.40
N LYS A 72 16.37 2.58 3.54
CA LYS A 72 16.75 1.19 3.75
C LYS A 72 15.60 0.19 3.57
N GLU A 73 14.40 0.67 3.30
CA GLU A 73 13.19 -0.16 3.19
C GLU A 73 12.68 -0.23 1.74
N ASP A 74 11.90 -1.28 1.43
CA ASP A 74 11.29 -1.47 0.10
C ASP A 74 10.01 -0.64 -0.07
N ILE A 75 10.13 0.67 0.13
CA ILE A 75 9.03 1.64 0.11
C ILE A 75 8.58 2.02 -1.31
N CYS A 76 9.47 1.90 -2.30
CA CYS A 76 9.19 2.36 -3.67
C CYS A 76 8.52 1.28 -4.51
N MET A 77 7.39 1.61 -5.13
CA MET A 77 6.67 0.72 -6.05
C MET A 77 7.50 0.53 -7.34
N TYR A 78 8.00 -0.70 -7.58
CA TYR A 78 8.84 -1.06 -8.73
C TYR A 78 10.18 -0.30 -8.82
N GLY A 79 10.71 0.11 -7.66
CA GLY A 79 11.86 1.00 -7.61
C GLY A 79 12.77 0.74 -6.44
N TYR A 80 13.58 1.74 -6.14
CA TYR A 80 14.36 1.86 -4.92
C TYR A 80 14.46 3.34 -4.53
N CYS A 81 14.63 3.60 -3.24
CA CYS A 81 14.82 4.95 -2.75
C CYS A 81 16.28 5.39 -2.97
N LYS A 82 16.48 6.54 -3.61
CA LYS A 82 17.81 7.16 -3.76
C LYS A 82 17.69 8.67 -3.59
N ASN A 83 18.50 9.24 -2.70
CA ASN A 83 18.54 10.68 -2.45
C ASN A 83 17.13 11.23 -2.12
N GLY A 84 16.39 10.52 -1.26
CA GLY A 84 15.02 10.86 -0.89
C GLY A 84 13.96 10.71 -2.00
N THR A 85 14.28 10.17 -3.18
CA THR A 85 13.31 10.00 -4.28
C THR A 85 13.23 8.56 -4.77
N CYS A 86 12.02 8.07 -5.05
CA CYS A 86 11.82 6.75 -5.65
C CYS A 86 12.22 6.74 -7.13
N LEU A 87 13.24 5.95 -7.49
CA LEU A 87 13.68 5.75 -8.86
C LEU A 87 13.23 4.38 -9.37
N ALA A 88 12.88 4.29 -10.66
CA ALA A 88 12.54 3.02 -11.27
C ALA A 88 13.78 2.12 -11.31
N LYS A 89 13.59 0.82 -11.01
CA LYS A 89 14.61 -0.17 -11.36
C LYS A 89 14.59 -0.28 -12.87
N GLU A 90 15.71 0.05 -13.52
CA GLU A 90 15.84 -0.25 -14.94
C GLU A 90 15.72 -1.76 -15.09
N ASN A 91 14.69 -2.22 -15.81
CA ASN A 91 14.65 -3.61 -16.21
C ASN A 91 15.91 -3.81 -17.06
N LEU A 92 16.84 -4.64 -16.58
CA LEU A 92 17.94 -5.16 -17.37
C LEU A 92 17.41 -6.10 -18.46
N THR A 93 16.49 -5.64 -19.30
CA THR A 93 16.22 -6.25 -20.59
C THR A 93 17.33 -5.81 -21.53
N THR A 94 18.42 -6.57 -21.50
CA THR A 94 19.34 -6.79 -22.64
C THR A 94 19.75 -5.55 -23.42
N LYS A 95 20.75 -4.79 -22.93
CA LYS A 95 21.65 -4.01 -23.80
C LYS A 95 22.92 -3.56 -23.07
N SER A 96 23.72 -4.50 -22.56
CA SER A 96 25.13 -4.22 -22.28
C SER A 96 25.96 -5.50 -22.07
N GLN A 97 26.04 -6.40 -23.06
CA GLN A 97 27.20 -7.28 -23.25
C GLN A 97 27.33 -7.72 -24.72
N ILE A 98 27.57 -6.79 -25.65
CA ILE A 98 28.38 -7.10 -26.84
C ILE A 98 29.45 -6.02 -26.95
N LYS A 99 30.44 -6.12 -26.08
CA LYS A 99 31.81 -5.64 -26.33
C LYS A 99 32.75 -6.59 -25.59
N LEU A 100 32.94 -7.78 -26.17
CA LEU A 100 34.18 -8.51 -25.98
C LEU A 100 34.74 -8.81 -27.38
N THR A 101 35.52 -7.84 -27.83
CA THR A 101 36.77 -7.98 -28.58
C THR A 101 36.90 -9.16 -29.54
N THR A 102 36.91 -8.82 -30.83
CA THR A 102 37.66 -9.50 -31.90
C THR A 102 39.01 -9.99 -31.39
N ILE A 103 39.17 -11.31 -31.29
CA ILE A 103 40.49 -11.94 -31.22
C ILE A 103 40.91 -12.17 -32.67
N LYS A 104 42.00 -11.53 -33.04
CA LYS A 104 42.70 -11.67 -34.32
C LYS A 104 43.78 -12.74 -34.18
#